data_AF-A0A444JXK9-F1
#
_entry.id   AF-A0A444JXK9-F1
#
_cell.length_a   1.000
_cell.length_b   1.000
_cell.length_c   1.000
_cell.angle_alpha   90.00
_cell.angle_beta   90.00
_cell.angle_gamma   90.00
#
_symmetry.space_group_name_H-M   'P 1'
#
loop_
_entity.id
_entity.type
_entity.pdbx_description
1 polymer ?
#
loop_
_entity_poly.entity_id
_entity_poly.type
_entity_poly.pdbx_seq_one_letter_code
_entity_poly.pdbx_strand_id
1 'polypeptide(L)'
;VKQKRLAKNEPIPCIVNRSGTTSAEEDSLAENVHRENLHPLDQFRAFKALREQGLDVEEIAARFFVSAATVKQRLRLASVSPKLLDFYEKDEIRLEQIMAFSISDDHTRQEQVWERISSNQHMQEPYYIRRLLTETTVRADDRRAVYV
;
A
#
# COMPACT_ATOMS: atom_id res chain seq x y z
N VAL A 1 7.62 5.86 28.06
CA VAL A 1 8.40 4.70 28.59
C VAL A 1 7.56 3.91 29.61
N LYS A 2 6.49 3.21 29.19
CA LYS A 2 5.58 2.50 30.13
C LYS A 2 5.49 0.97 29.94
N GLN A 3 6.10 0.40 28.90
CA GLN A 3 5.91 -1.03 28.59
C GLN A 3 7.01 -2.00 29.11
N LYS A 4 8.11 -1.53 29.71
CA LYS A 4 9.19 -2.35 30.32
C LYS A 4 9.51 -3.67 29.55
N ARG A 5 9.66 -3.61 28.23
CA ARG A 5 9.85 -4.81 27.38
C ARG A 5 11.25 -5.43 27.49
N LEU A 6 12.18 -4.76 28.16
CA LEU A 6 13.56 -5.19 28.40
C LEU A 6 13.89 -4.99 29.88
N ALA A 7 14.64 -5.93 30.47
CA ALA A 7 15.17 -5.79 31.83
C ALA A 7 16.16 -4.61 31.86
N LYS A 8 16.32 -3.96 33.02
CA LYS A 8 17.21 -2.79 33.16
C LYS A 8 18.68 -3.10 32.80
N ASN A 9 19.07 -4.37 32.90
CA ASN A 9 20.41 -4.87 32.62
C ASN A 9 20.44 -5.87 31.45
N GLU A 10 19.44 -5.83 30.55
CA GLU A 10 19.43 -6.68 29.37
C GLU A 10 20.64 -6.33 28.47
N PRO A 11 21.52 -7.29 28.13
CA PRO A 11 22.63 -7.02 27.24
C PRO A 11 22.12 -6.76 25.82
N ILE A 12 22.44 -5.59 25.28
CA ILE A 12 22.11 -5.23 23.89
C ILE A 12 23.29 -5.64 23.01
N PRO A 13 23.07 -6.33 21.89
CA PRO A 13 24.15 -6.60 20.93
C PRO A 13 24.62 -5.27 20.31
N CYS A 14 25.86 -4.87 20.63
CA CYS A 14 26.48 -3.65 20.13
C CYS A 14 27.61 -4.02 19.16
N ILE A 15 27.57 -3.48 17.94
CA ILE A 15 28.71 -3.55 17.01
C ILE A 15 29.61 -2.36 17.31
N VAL A 16 30.80 -2.61 17.87
CA VAL A 16 31.75 -1.55 18.22
C VAL A 16 32.73 -1.37 17.07
N ASN A 17 32.57 -0.29 16.30
CA ASN A 17 33.55 0.08 15.29
C ASN A 17 34.71 0.85 15.94
N ARG A 18 35.93 0.28 15.89
CA ARG A 18 37.14 0.86 16.52
C ARG A 18 38.03 1.62 15.54
N SER A 19 37.71 1.60 14.24
CA SER A 19 38.42 2.38 13.25
C SER A 19 38.01 3.84 13.42
N GLY A 20 38.81 4.63 14.14
CA GLY A 20 38.61 6.08 14.29
C GLY A 20 38.83 6.88 12.99
N THR A 21 38.58 6.25 11.85
CA THR A 21 38.79 6.75 10.49
C THR A 21 37.56 7.50 9.98
N THR A 22 36.37 7.21 10.53
CA THR A 22 35.10 7.86 10.18
C THR A 22 34.45 8.41 11.44
N SER A 23 33.96 9.65 11.38
CA SER A 23 33.27 10.27 12.52
C SER A 23 31.92 9.59 12.76
N ALA A 24 31.49 9.48 14.01
CA ALA A 24 30.15 8.99 14.37
C ALA A 24 29.02 9.81 13.71
N GLU A 25 29.29 11.09 13.43
CA GLU A 25 28.37 12.00 12.76
C GLU A 25 28.23 11.65 11.27
N GLU A 26 29.33 11.29 10.61
CA GLU A 26 29.36 10.90 9.20
C GLU A 26 28.70 9.54 9.00
N ASP A 27 28.97 8.57 9.87
CA ASP A 27 28.32 7.26 9.84
C ASP A 27 26.80 7.38 10.05
N SER A 28 26.37 8.19 11.03
CA SER A 28 24.96 8.47 11.28
C SER A 28 24.29 9.18 10.12
N LEU A 29 24.97 10.15 9.51
CA LEU A 29 24.45 10.87 8.34
C LEU A 29 24.34 9.93 7.14
N ALA A 30 25.37 9.13 6.86
CA ALA A 30 25.37 8.18 5.75
C ALA A 30 24.24 7.15 5.88
N GLU A 31 24.02 6.59 7.08
CA GLU A 31 22.91 5.67 7.33
C GLU A 31 21.55 6.34 7.06
N ASN A 32 21.33 7.53 7.60
CA ASN A 32 20.07 8.25 7.41
C ASN A 32 19.85 8.70 5.96
N VAL A 33 20.92 9.09 5.25
CA VAL A 33 20.86 9.51 3.84
C VAL A 33 20.58 8.34 2.91
N HIS A 34 21.14 7.16 3.20
CA HIS A 34 20.93 5.95 2.39
C HIS A 34 19.72 5.12 2.83
N ARG A 35 18.99 5.54 3.86
CA ARG A 35 17.79 4.86 4.30
C ARG A 35 16.68 5.04 3.25
N GLU A 36 16.46 4.01 2.45
CA GLU A 36 15.32 3.96 1.55
C GLU A 36 14.02 3.87 2.35
N ASN A 37 13.09 4.79 2.06
CA ASN A 37 11.76 4.69 2.62
C ASN A 37 11.07 3.49 1.99
N LEU A 38 10.53 2.61 2.84
CA LEU A 38 9.77 1.45 2.39
C LEU A 38 8.64 1.90 1.45
N HIS A 39 8.57 1.28 0.27
CA HIS A 39 7.53 1.62 -0.70
C HIS A 39 6.14 1.29 -0.09
N PRO A 40 5.11 2.15 -0.24
CA PRO A 40 3.79 1.89 0.34
C PRO A 40 3.21 0.52 -0.06
N LEU A 41 3.53 0.03 -1.25
CA LEU A 41 3.11 -1.28 -1.74
C LEU A 41 3.59 -2.44 -0.86
N ASP A 42 4.81 -2.36 -0.34
CA ASP A 42 5.38 -3.43 0.51
C ASP A 42 4.57 -3.58 1.78
N GLN A 43 4.07 -2.46 2.30
CA GLN A 43 3.20 -2.46 3.46
C GLN A 43 1.83 -3.09 3.14
N PHE A 44 1.30 -2.87 1.93
CA PHE A 44 0.05 -3.50 1.50
C PHE A 44 0.22 -5.01 1.36
N ARG A 45 1.33 -5.44 0.71
CA ARG A 45 1.71 -6.86 0.56
C ARG A 45 1.92 -7.53 1.91
N ALA A 46 2.62 -6.88 2.85
CA ALA A 46 2.83 -7.39 4.20
C ALA A 46 1.50 -7.58 4.97
N PHE A 47 0.58 -6.61 4.87
CA PHE A 47 -0.72 -6.70 5.55
C PHE A 47 -1.57 -7.82 4.96
N LYS A 48 -1.55 -7.98 3.63
CA LYS A 48 -2.23 -9.08 2.93
C LYS A 48 -1.67 -10.44 3.35
N ALA A 49 -0.35 -10.60 3.36
CA ALA A 49 0.30 -11.85 3.76
C ALA A 49 -0.06 -12.24 5.21
N LEU A 50 -0.11 -11.28 6.13
CA LEU A 50 -0.53 -11.54 7.51
C LEU A 50 -2.02 -11.91 7.60
N ARG A 51 -2.86 -11.30 6.78
CA ARG A 51 -4.28 -11.68 6.71
C ARG A 51 -4.47 -13.10 6.16
N GLU A 52 -3.67 -13.49 5.17
CA GLU A 52 -3.65 -14.85 4.61
C GLU A 52 -3.12 -15.89 5.63
N GLN A 53 -2.23 -15.49 6.53
CA GLN A 53 -1.78 -16.29 7.68
C GLN A 53 -2.84 -16.41 8.80
N GLY A 54 -4.01 -15.78 8.64
CA GLY A 54 -5.13 -15.88 9.57
C GLY A 54 -5.16 -14.83 10.68
N LEU A 55 -4.30 -13.80 10.64
CA LEU A 55 -4.33 -12.74 11.64
C LEU A 55 -5.54 -11.81 11.44
N ASP A 56 -6.06 -11.31 12.55
CA ASP A 56 -7.14 -10.34 12.50
C ASP A 56 -6.63 -8.91 12.23
N VAL A 57 -7.52 -8.05 11.72
CA VAL A 57 -7.21 -6.65 11.39
C VAL A 57 -6.69 -5.89 12.61
N GLU A 58 -7.28 -6.16 13.77
CA GLU A 58 -6.97 -5.56 15.07
C GLU A 58 -5.59 -6.01 15.57
N GLU A 59 -5.23 -7.28 15.33
CA GLU A 59 -3.91 -7.80 15.68
C GLU A 59 -2.83 -7.21 14.77
N ILE A 60 -3.09 -7.11 13.46
CA ILE A 60 -2.21 -6.44 12.51
C ILE A 60 -2.05 -4.96 12.90
N ALA A 61 -3.14 -4.28 13.22
CA ALA A 61 -3.11 -2.88 13.68
C ALA A 61 -2.21 -2.70 14.91
N ALA A 62 -2.34 -3.58 15.91
CA ALA A 62 -1.52 -3.58 17.11
C ALA A 62 -0.02 -3.86 16.81
N ARG A 63 0.28 -4.78 15.89
CA ARG A 63 1.68 -5.12 15.51
C ARG A 63 2.39 -3.97 14.80
N PHE A 64 1.68 -3.23 13.95
CA PHE A 64 2.26 -2.14 13.15
C PHE A 64 2.02 -0.75 13.74
N PHE A 65 1.40 -0.65 14.92
CA PHE A 65 1.07 0.61 15.60
C PHE A 65 0.26 1.58 14.71
N VAL A 66 -0.69 1.05 13.94
CA VAL A 66 -1.60 1.83 13.09
C VAL A 66 -3.05 1.58 13.48
N SER A 67 -3.98 2.42 12.99
CA SER A 67 -5.41 2.20 13.25
C SER A 67 -5.94 1.01 12.44
N ALA A 68 -6.98 0.33 12.95
CA ALA A 68 -7.68 -0.71 12.20
C ALA A 68 -8.25 -0.19 10.86
N ALA A 69 -8.67 1.08 10.81
CA ALA A 69 -9.11 1.73 9.57
C ALA A 69 -7.98 1.79 8.53
N THR A 70 -6.76 2.13 8.95
CA THR A 70 -5.58 2.15 8.08
C THR A 70 -5.28 0.75 7.55
N VAL A 71 -5.39 -0.29 8.39
CA VAL A 71 -5.20 -1.68 7.94
C VAL A 71 -6.25 -2.07 6.91
N LYS A 72 -7.54 -1.80 7.15
CA LYS A 72 -8.62 -2.07 6.20
C LYS A 72 -8.41 -1.35 4.87
N GLN A 73 -8.01 -0.08 4.91
CA GLN A 73 -7.71 0.70 3.71
C GLN A 73 -6.55 0.07 2.92
N ARG A 74 -5.47 -0.32 3.58
CA ARG A 74 -4.31 -0.95 2.92
C ARG A 74 -4.63 -2.32 2.35
N LEU A 75 -5.42 -3.13 3.06
CA LEU A 75 -5.91 -4.41 2.55
C LEU A 75 -6.76 -4.23 1.29
N ARG A 76 -7.59 -3.18 1.24
CA ARG A 76 -8.36 -2.82 0.05
C ARG A 76 -7.50 -2.37 -1.12
N LEU A 77 -6.37 -1.68 -0.87
CA LEU A 77 -5.44 -1.34 -1.95
C LEU A 77 -4.66 -2.58 -2.43
N ALA A 78 -4.37 -3.52 -1.53
CA ALA A 78 -3.76 -4.81 -1.87
C ALA A 78 -4.69 -5.77 -2.64
N SER A 79 -6.00 -5.50 -2.72
CA SER A 79 -6.94 -6.31 -3.51
C SER A 79 -7.04 -5.90 -4.98
N VAL A 80 -6.39 -4.79 -5.38
CA VAL A 80 -6.29 -4.37 -6.79
C VAL A 80 -5.51 -5.39 -7.62
N SER A 81 -5.77 -5.45 -8.94
CA SER A 81 -5.10 -6.36 -9.88
C SER A 81 -3.57 -6.33 -9.69
N PRO A 82 -2.91 -7.49 -9.60
CA PRO A 82 -1.46 -7.59 -9.48
C PRO A 82 -0.72 -6.78 -10.56
N LYS A 83 -1.21 -6.76 -11.80
CA LYS A 83 -0.57 -6.00 -12.88
C LYS A 83 -0.55 -4.49 -12.62
N LEU A 84 -1.63 -3.95 -12.05
CA LEU A 84 -1.69 -2.53 -11.69
C LEU A 84 -0.78 -2.21 -10.51
N LEU A 85 -0.64 -3.16 -9.57
CA LEU A 85 0.31 -3.02 -8.47
C LEU A 85 1.77 -3.06 -8.97
N ASP A 86 2.07 -3.86 -9.99
CA ASP A 86 3.39 -3.88 -10.62
C ASP A 86 3.70 -2.57 -11.37
N PHE A 87 2.71 -1.95 -12.01
CA PHE A 87 2.88 -0.61 -12.58
C PHE A 87 3.05 0.47 -11.51
N TYR A 88 2.39 0.32 -10.35
CA TYR A 88 2.59 1.20 -9.21
C TYR A 88 4.00 1.06 -8.62
N GLU A 89 4.56 -0.15 -8.58
CA GLU A 89 5.94 -0.42 -8.16
C GLU A 89 6.99 0.21 -9.10
N LYS A 90 6.64 0.44 -10.37
CA LYS A 90 7.48 1.09 -11.38
C LYS A 90 7.25 2.60 -11.51
N ASP A 91 6.48 3.20 -10.60
CA ASP A 91 6.06 4.61 -10.66
C ASP A 91 5.30 5.02 -11.93
N GLU A 92 4.74 4.05 -12.68
CA GLU A 92 3.91 4.32 -13.88
C GLU A 92 2.49 4.72 -13.50
N ILE A 93 2.03 4.31 -12.31
CA ILE A 93 0.72 4.65 -11.74
C ILE A 93 0.94 5.40 -10.43
N ARG A 94 0.07 6.36 -10.12
CA ARG A 94 0.07 7.09 -8.84
C ARG A 94 -0.85 6.42 -7.81
N LEU A 95 -0.56 6.64 -6.53
CA LEU A 95 -1.38 6.10 -5.44
C LEU A 95 -2.87 6.46 -5.56
N GLU A 96 -3.19 7.68 -5.97
CA GLU A 96 -4.57 8.15 -6.13
C GLU A 96 -5.34 7.37 -7.22
N GLN A 97 -4.63 6.92 -8.26
CA GLN A 97 -5.19 6.10 -9.33
C GLN A 97 -5.44 4.67 -8.83
N ILE A 98 -4.51 4.08 -8.08
CA ILE A 98 -4.73 2.78 -7.41
C ILE A 98 -5.93 2.85 -6.45
N MET A 99 -6.06 3.93 -5.70
CA MET A 99 -7.24 4.17 -4.86
C MET A 99 -8.54 4.20 -5.67
N ALA A 100 -8.53 4.76 -6.88
CA ALA A 100 -9.69 4.73 -7.77
C ALA A 100 -10.01 3.31 -8.28
N PHE A 101 -9.00 2.52 -8.63
CA PHE A 101 -9.19 1.12 -9.04
C PHE A 101 -9.71 0.23 -7.93
N SER A 102 -9.40 0.54 -6.66
CA SER A 102 -9.87 -0.20 -5.47
C SER A 102 -11.39 -0.12 -5.21
N ILE A 103 -12.17 0.56 -6.06
CA ILE A 103 -13.64 0.62 -5.96
C ILE A 103 -14.32 -0.62 -6.52
N SER A 104 -13.69 -1.31 -7.47
CA SER A 104 -14.17 -2.59 -8.00
C SER A 104 -13.19 -3.69 -7.65
N ASP A 105 -13.68 -4.89 -7.32
CA ASP A 105 -12.84 -6.08 -7.10
C ASP A 105 -12.66 -6.91 -8.39
N ASP A 106 -13.21 -6.45 -9.53
CA ASP A 106 -13.04 -7.12 -10.83
C ASP A 106 -11.70 -6.74 -11.49
N HIS A 107 -10.72 -7.64 -11.36
CA HIS A 107 -9.38 -7.46 -11.93
C HIS A 107 -9.39 -7.36 -13.46
N THR A 108 -10.26 -8.10 -14.13
CA THR A 108 -10.34 -8.07 -15.60
C THR A 108 -10.82 -6.69 -16.06
N ARG A 109 -11.82 -6.15 -15.37
CA ARG A 109 -12.35 -4.82 -15.69
C ARG A 109 -11.33 -3.71 -15.37
N GLN A 110 -10.61 -3.82 -14.25
CA GLN A 110 -9.55 -2.88 -13.90
C GLN A 110 -8.48 -2.80 -15.00
N GLU A 111 -8.01 -3.95 -15.50
CA GLU A 111 -7.02 -4.03 -16.58
C GLU A 111 -7.56 -3.45 -17.90
N GLN A 112 -8.80 -3.76 -18.29
CA GLN A 112 -9.43 -3.17 -19.47
C GLN A 112 -9.58 -1.64 -19.39
N VAL A 113 -9.91 -1.12 -18.19
CA VAL A 113 -10.00 0.33 -18.00
C VAL A 113 -8.61 0.95 -18.11
N TRP A 114 -7.58 0.32 -17.53
CA TRP A 114 -6.19 0.77 -17.64
C TRP A 114 -5.71 0.80 -19.10
N GLU A 115 -5.93 -0.27 -19.87
CA GLU A 115 -5.55 -0.32 -21.29
C GLU A 115 -6.20 0.78 -22.14
N ARG A 116 -7.42 1.19 -21.80
CA ARG A 116 -8.14 2.27 -22.51
C ARG A 116 -7.60 3.66 -22.19
N ILE A 117 -7.10 3.87 -20.97
CA ILE A 117 -6.67 5.20 -20.50
C ILE A 117 -5.14 5.35 -20.51
N SER A 118 -4.37 4.27 -20.63
CA SER A 118 -2.91 4.30 -20.56
C SER A 118 -2.28 5.24 -21.59
N SER A 119 -2.89 5.36 -22.78
CA SER A 119 -2.42 6.24 -23.86
C SER A 119 -2.71 7.72 -23.66
N ASN A 120 -3.61 8.10 -22.74
CA ASN A 120 -4.04 9.49 -22.56
C ASN A 120 -3.98 9.91 -21.10
N GLN A 121 -2.95 10.70 -20.75
CA GLN A 121 -2.70 11.15 -19.38
C GLN A 121 -3.88 11.91 -18.76
N HIS A 122 -4.67 12.66 -19.54
CA HIS A 122 -5.85 13.37 -19.04
C HIS A 122 -6.98 12.42 -18.60
N MET A 123 -7.03 11.21 -19.18
CA MET A 123 -8.01 10.18 -18.83
C MET A 123 -7.57 9.34 -17.62
N GLN A 124 -6.32 9.50 -17.17
CA GLN A 124 -5.79 8.80 -15.99
C GLN A 124 -6.13 9.53 -14.68
N GLU A 125 -6.90 10.61 -14.73
CA GLU A 125 -7.40 11.30 -13.54
C GLU A 125 -8.34 10.38 -12.73
N PRO A 126 -8.23 10.34 -11.38
CA PRO A 126 -9.01 9.42 -10.53
C PRO A 126 -10.53 9.49 -10.75
N TYR A 127 -11.06 10.68 -11.05
CA TYR A 127 -12.48 10.87 -11.36
C TYR A 127 -12.92 10.06 -12.59
N TYR A 128 -12.15 10.11 -13.68
CA TYR A 128 -12.46 9.38 -14.91
C TYR A 128 -12.32 7.87 -14.73
N ILE A 129 -11.29 7.42 -13.99
CA ILE A 129 -11.12 6.00 -13.64
C ILE A 129 -12.36 5.48 -12.91
N ARG A 130 -12.81 6.19 -11.88
CA ARG A 130 -14.03 5.83 -11.12
C ARG A 130 -15.25 5.77 -12.02
N ARG A 131 -15.42 6.77 -12.88
CA ARG A 131 -16.53 6.85 -13.82
C ARG A 131 -16.55 5.64 -14.75
N LEU A 132 -15.44 5.31 -15.41
CA LEU A 132 -15.34 4.17 -16.33
C LEU A 132 -15.56 2.80 -15.66
N LEU A 133 -15.11 2.67 -14.41
CA LEU A 133 -15.38 1.49 -13.59
C LEU A 133 -16.88 1.38 -13.25
N THR A 134 -17.54 2.50 -12.94
CA THR A 134 -18.97 2.51 -12.56
C THR A 134 -19.94 2.42 -13.74
N GLU A 135 -19.64 3.03 -14.90
CA GLU A 135 -20.54 3.15 -16.06
C GLU A 135 -20.95 1.80 -16.66
N THR A 136 -20.16 0.76 -16.45
CA THR A 136 -20.42 -0.61 -16.96
C THR A 136 -20.94 -1.54 -15.87
N THR A 137 -21.01 -1.08 -14.62
CA THR A 137 -21.45 -1.87 -13.46
C THR A 137 -22.92 -1.67 -13.11
N VAL A 138 -23.72 -1.06 -13.99
CA VAL A 138 -25.19 -1.12 -13.84
C VAL A 138 -25.62 -2.56 -14.09
N ARG A 139 -25.81 -3.24 -12.97
CA ARG A 139 -26.38 -4.57 -12.86
C ARG A 139 -27.77 -4.61 -13.50
N ALA A 140 -28.05 -5.64 -14.30
CA ALA A 140 -29.35 -5.84 -14.96
C ALA A 140 -30.53 -5.98 -13.95
N ASP A 141 -30.22 -6.17 -12.68
CA ASP A 141 -31.13 -6.31 -11.54
C ASP A 141 -31.27 -5.04 -10.67
N ASP A 142 -30.62 -3.92 -11.02
CA ASP A 142 -30.75 -2.66 -10.26
C ASP A 142 -32.08 -1.94 -10.59
N ARG A 143 -32.88 -1.62 -9.55
CA ARG A 143 -34.15 -0.88 -9.66
C ARG A 143 -34.01 0.50 -10.30
N ARG A 144 -32.79 1.01 -10.48
CA ARG A 144 -32.49 2.24 -11.23
C ARG A 144 -32.42 2.07 -12.75
N ALA A 145 -32.47 0.84 -13.28
CA ALA A 145 -32.43 0.55 -14.72
C ALA A 145 -33.83 0.54 -15.40
N VAL A 146 -34.91 0.89 -14.69
CA VAL A 146 -36.30 0.69 -15.16
C VAL A 146 -36.88 1.91 -15.92
N TYR A 147 -36.13 2.99 -16.15
CA TYR A 147 -36.64 4.05 -17.02
C TYR A 147 -35.53 4.77 -17.79
N VAL A 148 -35.27 4.28 -19.00
CA VAL A 148 -34.80 5.06 -20.15
C VAL A 148 -35.73 4.73 -21.31
#